data_AF-A0A958NMB9-F1
#
_entry.id   AF-A0A958NMB9-F1
#
_cell.length_a   1.000
_cell.length_b   1.000
_cell.length_c   1.000
_cell.angle_alpha   90.00
_cell.angle_beta   90.00
_cell.angle_gamma   90.00
#
_symmetry.space_group_name_H-M   'P 1'
#
loop_
_entity.id
_entity.type
_entity.pdbx_description
1 polymer ?
#
loop_
_entity_poly.entity_id
_entity_poly.type
_entity_poly.pdbx_seq_one_letter_code
_entity_poly.pdbx_strand_id
1 'polypeptide(L)'
;MTTAVLLSAISASTQCPTAPITFSTQAQINAFPTNYPACTVIPDGVDVKIMGNDINDLSPFAQVTEMLGVLEIRDCPLLISLNGLNNLTSLGNDTLDGFILRDLPTLNSMTALGNLTSLTGEFTIRTCGTITDLNGLNALDSAHGSVIIRDNASLQNFNGLNGLQFIGETLEIVGNPQLNDISALSNVTTIVGGPEGGVFIENNTTLTNLNGLGNNSTTIGGNLDLLLNGNLSLCSVPSICNYLANPPVGAIITINSNTTGCNTEPEILSGCTAVGTDELISTSQTINLYPNPFTDQFAINSSSPLSKVEIYDQIGRIIKTIEHPDNKPFDFSDASHGFYIVKITDISNKKHLIKVSKQ
;
A
#
# COMPACT_ATOMS: atom_id res chain seq x y z
N MET A 1 -57.93 -10.26 45.94
CA MET A 1 -56.79 -9.59 45.29
C MET A 1 -55.65 -10.58 45.22
N THR A 2 -55.52 -11.28 44.09
CA THR A 2 -54.41 -12.18 43.79
C THR A 2 -53.84 -11.68 42.47
N THR A 3 -52.85 -10.81 42.57
CA THR A 3 -52.07 -10.33 41.43
C THR A 3 -51.18 -11.48 40.96
N ALA A 4 -51.52 -12.03 39.79
CA ALA A 4 -50.66 -12.96 39.08
C ALA A 4 -49.46 -12.17 38.52
N VAL A 5 -48.28 -12.45 39.07
CA VAL A 5 -47.01 -12.03 38.47
C VAL A 5 -46.79 -12.91 37.24
N LEU A 6 -46.95 -12.33 36.05
CA LEU A 6 -46.50 -12.94 34.81
C LEU A 6 -44.97 -13.03 34.88
N LEU A 7 -44.44 -14.21 35.16
CA LEU A 7 -43.03 -14.50 34.98
C LEU A 7 -42.80 -14.61 33.47
N SER A 8 -42.48 -13.49 32.81
CA SER A 8 -41.96 -13.54 31.44
C SER A 8 -40.67 -14.34 31.48
N ALA A 9 -40.67 -15.51 30.84
CA ALA A 9 -39.46 -16.27 30.59
C ALA A 9 -38.54 -15.39 29.73
N ILE A 10 -37.58 -14.72 30.38
CA ILE A 10 -36.44 -14.11 29.68
C ILE A 10 -35.61 -15.31 29.24
N SER A 11 -35.87 -15.78 28.02
CA SER A 11 -34.88 -16.57 27.30
C SER A 11 -33.62 -15.73 27.28
N ALA A 12 -32.60 -16.13 28.04
CA ALA A 12 -31.30 -15.51 27.98
C ALA A 12 -30.72 -15.79 26.59
N SER A 13 -31.06 -14.96 25.60
CA SER A 13 -30.34 -14.96 24.34
C SER A 13 -28.90 -14.60 24.68
N THR A 14 -27.97 -15.50 24.38
CA THR A 14 -26.54 -15.23 24.45
C THR A 14 -26.26 -13.93 23.70
N GLN A 15 -25.55 -12.99 24.32
CA GLN A 15 -25.31 -11.66 23.73
C GLN A 15 -24.61 -11.79 22.38
N CYS A 16 -23.70 -12.76 22.24
CA CYS A 16 -23.01 -13.16 21.02
C CYS A 16 -22.76 -14.67 21.05
N PRO A 17 -22.33 -15.30 19.93
CA PRO A 17 -21.84 -16.68 19.96
C PRO A 17 -20.68 -16.84 20.95
N THR A 18 -20.58 -18.00 21.60
CA THR A 18 -19.53 -18.32 22.59
C THR A 18 -18.64 -19.47 22.16
N ALA A 19 -18.80 -19.93 20.92
CA ALA A 19 -18.02 -20.99 20.29
C ALA A 19 -17.92 -20.68 18.79
N PRO A 20 -16.85 -21.14 18.11
CA PRO A 20 -16.69 -20.95 16.67
C PRO A 20 -17.95 -21.30 15.89
N ILE A 21 -18.31 -20.45 14.93
CA ILE A 21 -19.55 -20.54 14.17
C ILE A 21 -19.24 -20.57 12.66
N THR A 22 -19.93 -21.45 11.94
CA THR A 22 -19.84 -21.53 10.48
C THR A 22 -21.20 -21.29 9.85
N PHE A 23 -21.28 -20.29 8.99
CA PHE A 23 -22.41 -19.98 8.14
C PHE A 23 -22.19 -20.60 6.77
N SER A 24 -23.00 -21.60 6.43
CA SER A 24 -22.96 -22.32 5.15
C SER A 24 -24.13 -22.00 4.22
N THR A 25 -25.10 -21.22 4.70
CA THR A 25 -26.27 -20.78 3.94
C THR A 25 -26.65 -19.34 4.26
N GLN A 26 -27.26 -18.65 3.30
CA GLN A 26 -27.79 -17.30 3.53
C GLN A 26 -28.85 -17.29 4.65
N ALA A 27 -29.65 -18.36 4.77
CA ALA A 27 -30.65 -18.49 5.83
C ALA A 27 -30.03 -18.45 7.24
N GLN A 28 -28.84 -19.03 7.43
CA GLN A 28 -28.14 -18.98 8.72
C GLN A 28 -27.66 -17.55 9.04
N ILE A 29 -27.16 -16.82 8.05
CA ILE A 29 -26.77 -15.40 8.21
C ILE A 29 -28.00 -14.57 8.56
N ASN A 30 -29.11 -14.74 7.83
CA ASN A 30 -30.37 -14.03 8.08
C ASN A 30 -30.92 -14.28 9.49
N ALA A 31 -30.65 -15.44 10.08
CA ALA A 31 -31.04 -15.77 11.45
C ALA A 31 -30.15 -15.12 12.52
N PHE A 32 -28.98 -14.59 12.18
CA PHE A 32 -28.02 -14.05 13.14
C PHE A 32 -28.60 -12.95 14.05
N PRO A 33 -29.28 -11.90 13.55
CA PRO A 33 -29.91 -10.89 14.40
C PRO A 33 -31.00 -11.44 15.33
N THR A 34 -31.67 -12.54 14.93
CA THR A 34 -32.70 -13.15 15.78
C THR A 34 -32.09 -14.03 16.87
N ASN A 35 -31.00 -14.73 16.54
CA ASN A 35 -30.29 -15.60 17.47
C ASN A 35 -29.43 -14.80 18.46
N TYR A 36 -28.91 -13.64 18.04
CA TYR A 36 -27.99 -12.80 18.80
C TYR A 36 -28.38 -11.31 18.72
N PRO A 37 -29.57 -10.90 19.19
CA PRO A 37 -30.14 -9.57 18.93
C PRO A 37 -29.38 -8.39 19.54
N ALA A 38 -28.47 -8.64 20.48
CA ALA A 38 -27.67 -7.62 21.15
C ALA A 38 -26.15 -7.80 20.89
N CYS A 39 -25.77 -8.58 19.88
CA CYS A 39 -24.38 -8.85 19.58
C CYS A 39 -23.72 -7.68 18.84
N THR A 40 -22.86 -6.96 19.55
CA THR A 40 -22.03 -5.90 18.96
C THR A 40 -20.56 -6.30 18.87
N VAL A 41 -20.07 -7.15 19.78
CA VAL A 41 -18.66 -7.59 19.82
C VAL A 41 -18.61 -9.11 19.85
N ILE A 42 -18.12 -9.72 18.77
CA ILE A 42 -17.88 -11.17 18.76
C ILE A 42 -16.62 -11.44 19.61
N PRO A 43 -16.73 -12.25 20.68
CA PRO A 43 -15.63 -12.46 21.62
C PRO A 43 -14.41 -13.13 20.99
N ASP A 44 -13.29 -13.01 21.69
CA ASP A 44 -12.07 -13.76 21.42
C ASP A 44 -12.33 -15.28 21.49
N GLY A 45 -11.60 -16.06 20.69
CA GLY A 45 -11.75 -17.51 20.55
C GLY A 45 -13.01 -17.95 19.80
N VAL A 46 -13.76 -17.00 19.21
CA VAL A 46 -14.94 -17.27 18.39
C VAL A 46 -14.65 -16.93 16.94
N ASP A 47 -14.17 -17.93 16.20
CA ASP A 47 -13.99 -17.79 14.75
C ASP A 47 -15.36 -17.73 14.05
N VAL A 48 -15.51 -16.77 13.15
CA VAL A 48 -16.65 -16.65 12.25
C VAL A 48 -16.22 -17.07 10.85
N LYS A 49 -16.76 -18.20 10.39
CA LYS A 49 -16.52 -18.72 9.04
C LYS A 49 -17.77 -18.58 8.19
N ILE A 50 -17.65 -17.98 7.02
CA ILE A 50 -18.74 -17.76 6.06
C ILE A 50 -18.36 -18.48 4.77
N MET A 51 -19.05 -19.58 4.48
CA MET A 51 -18.73 -20.49 3.39
C MET A 51 -19.98 -21.13 2.78
N GLY A 52 -20.60 -20.47 1.81
CA GLY A 52 -21.87 -20.94 1.23
C GLY A 52 -22.16 -20.42 -0.17
N ASN A 53 -22.63 -21.32 -1.03
CA ASN A 53 -22.89 -21.03 -2.44
C ASN A 53 -24.07 -20.07 -2.69
N ASP A 54 -24.99 -19.93 -1.73
CA ASP A 54 -26.15 -19.04 -1.81
C ASP A 54 -25.94 -17.70 -1.09
N ILE A 55 -24.78 -17.51 -0.43
CA ILE A 55 -24.47 -16.32 0.37
C ILE A 55 -24.17 -15.14 -0.56
N ASN A 56 -24.97 -14.09 -0.43
CA ASN A 56 -24.86 -12.86 -1.23
C ASN A 56 -25.14 -11.58 -0.42
N ASP A 57 -25.60 -11.70 0.83
CA ASP A 57 -25.94 -10.58 1.68
C ASP A 57 -25.37 -10.76 3.10
N LEU A 58 -24.53 -9.82 3.54
CA LEU A 58 -23.98 -9.76 4.90
C LEU A 58 -24.68 -8.72 5.77
N SER A 59 -25.72 -8.03 5.26
CA SER A 59 -26.48 -7.01 6.01
C SER A 59 -26.99 -7.47 7.39
N PRO A 60 -27.28 -8.77 7.63
CA PRO A 60 -27.63 -9.23 8.97
C PRO A 60 -26.50 -9.09 10.02
N PHE A 61 -25.26 -8.80 9.63
CA PHE A 61 -24.17 -8.48 10.56
C PHE A 61 -24.07 -6.99 10.93
N ALA A 62 -24.98 -6.12 10.47
CA ALA A 62 -24.87 -4.67 10.64
C ALA A 62 -24.79 -4.18 12.09
N GLN A 63 -25.21 -4.98 13.08
CA GLN A 63 -25.08 -4.65 14.51
C GLN A 63 -23.68 -4.89 15.08
N VAL A 64 -22.83 -5.68 14.40
CA VAL A 64 -21.49 -6.03 14.87
C VAL A 64 -20.50 -4.91 14.55
N THR A 65 -19.75 -4.49 15.56
CA THR A 65 -18.73 -3.43 15.49
C THR A 65 -17.32 -3.97 15.62
N GLU A 66 -17.15 -5.13 16.27
CA GLU A 66 -15.84 -5.76 16.48
C GLU A 66 -15.98 -7.28 16.39
N MET A 67 -14.99 -7.94 15.79
CA MET A 67 -14.83 -9.40 15.93
C MET A 67 -13.42 -9.66 16.41
N LEU A 68 -13.29 -10.20 17.62
CA LEU A 68 -11.98 -10.38 18.25
C LEU A 68 -11.30 -11.70 17.86
N GLY A 69 -12.02 -12.63 17.23
CA GLY A 69 -11.45 -13.85 16.63
C GLY A 69 -11.29 -13.72 15.10
N VAL A 70 -11.02 -14.85 14.44
CA VAL A 70 -10.90 -14.92 12.98
C VAL A 70 -12.23 -14.61 12.27
N LEU A 71 -12.20 -13.77 11.25
CA LEU A 71 -13.25 -13.65 10.24
C LEU A 71 -12.75 -14.23 8.92
N GLU A 72 -13.27 -15.40 8.54
CA GLU A 72 -12.97 -16.05 7.26
C GLU A 72 -14.21 -16.04 6.37
N ILE A 73 -14.14 -15.38 5.21
CA ILE A 73 -15.17 -15.42 4.16
C ILE A 73 -14.57 -16.11 2.95
N ARG A 74 -15.07 -17.31 2.65
CA ARG A 74 -14.53 -18.16 1.61
C ARG A 74 -15.63 -18.82 0.78
N ASP A 75 -15.36 -19.15 -0.49
CA ASP A 75 -16.26 -19.97 -1.32
C ASP A 75 -17.69 -19.40 -1.39
N CYS A 76 -17.82 -18.07 -1.52
CA CYS A 76 -19.09 -17.35 -1.64
C CYS A 76 -19.21 -16.73 -3.06
N PRO A 77 -19.57 -17.53 -4.08
CA PRO A 77 -19.54 -17.14 -5.49
C PRO A 77 -20.59 -16.11 -5.92
N LEU A 78 -21.53 -15.76 -5.02
CA LEU A 78 -22.57 -14.75 -5.27
C LEU A 78 -22.34 -13.46 -4.46
N LEU A 79 -21.30 -13.41 -3.63
CA LEU A 79 -21.02 -12.25 -2.79
C LEU A 79 -20.32 -11.17 -3.62
N ILE A 80 -21.03 -10.06 -3.86
CA ILE A 80 -20.54 -8.95 -4.70
C ILE A 80 -19.86 -7.86 -3.87
N SER A 81 -20.25 -7.72 -2.61
CA SER A 81 -19.74 -6.70 -1.69
C SER A 81 -19.74 -7.21 -0.26
N LEU A 82 -19.00 -6.53 0.61
CA LEU A 82 -18.99 -6.78 2.06
C LEU A 82 -20.05 -5.96 2.83
N ASN A 83 -21.06 -5.44 2.13
CA ASN A 83 -22.13 -4.63 2.74
C ASN A 83 -22.80 -5.38 3.89
N GLY A 84 -22.84 -4.73 5.05
CA GLY A 84 -23.26 -5.35 6.31
C GLY A 84 -22.14 -5.41 7.35
N LEU A 85 -20.88 -5.30 6.90
CA LEU A 85 -19.71 -5.15 7.77
C LEU A 85 -19.36 -3.67 8.05
N ASN A 86 -20.28 -2.75 7.73
CA ASN A 86 -20.02 -1.31 7.67
C ASN A 86 -19.63 -0.67 9.01
N ASN A 87 -20.01 -1.31 10.10
CA ASN A 87 -19.77 -0.81 11.45
C ASN A 87 -18.54 -1.43 12.10
N LEU A 88 -17.83 -2.33 11.39
CA LEU A 88 -16.59 -2.90 11.90
C LEU A 88 -15.50 -1.83 12.02
N THR A 89 -14.92 -1.70 13.21
CA THR A 89 -13.79 -0.82 13.48
C THR A 89 -12.48 -1.59 13.69
N SER A 90 -12.56 -2.84 14.15
CA SER A 90 -11.42 -3.72 14.37
C SER A 90 -11.76 -5.18 14.08
N LEU A 91 -10.76 -5.96 13.65
CA LEU A 91 -10.82 -7.42 13.52
C LEU A 91 -9.59 -8.08 14.15
N GLY A 92 -9.84 -9.19 14.83
CA GLY A 92 -8.89 -9.92 15.68
C GLY A 92 -8.53 -9.16 16.96
N ASN A 93 -7.86 -9.84 17.89
CA ASN A 93 -7.17 -9.22 19.01
C ASN A 93 -5.75 -9.75 19.26
N ASP A 94 -5.32 -10.81 18.56
CA ASP A 94 -3.99 -11.38 18.66
C ASP A 94 -3.34 -11.70 17.29
N THR A 95 -2.14 -12.26 17.32
CA THR A 95 -1.34 -12.57 16.12
C THR A 95 -1.79 -13.82 15.35
N LEU A 96 -2.60 -14.69 15.97
CA LEU A 96 -3.13 -15.91 15.38
C LEU A 96 -4.50 -15.72 14.73
N ASP A 97 -5.17 -14.60 15.04
CA ASP A 97 -6.40 -14.20 14.37
C ASP A 97 -6.17 -13.86 12.89
N GLY A 98 -7.26 -13.52 12.19
CA GLY A 98 -7.12 -13.03 10.84
C GLY A 98 -8.42 -12.57 10.21
N PHE A 99 -8.27 -11.73 9.21
CA PHE A 99 -9.33 -11.37 8.28
C PHE A 99 -8.99 -11.95 6.91
N ILE A 100 -9.71 -13.02 6.54
CA ILE A 100 -9.40 -13.83 5.36
C ILE A 100 -10.56 -13.73 4.37
N LEU A 101 -10.27 -13.18 3.20
CA LEU A 101 -11.14 -13.19 2.02
C LEU A 101 -10.53 -14.14 0.99
N ARG A 102 -11.24 -15.23 0.65
CA ARG A 102 -10.72 -16.25 -0.27
C ARG A 102 -11.76 -16.77 -1.24
N ASP A 103 -11.38 -17.02 -2.49
CA ASP A 103 -12.28 -17.69 -3.46
C ASP A 103 -13.62 -16.94 -3.63
N LEU A 104 -13.55 -15.60 -3.80
CA LEU A 104 -14.69 -14.69 -3.95
C LEU A 104 -14.74 -14.12 -5.37
N PRO A 105 -15.16 -14.91 -6.38
CA PRO A 105 -15.02 -14.56 -7.79
C PRO A 105 -15.85 -13.36 -8.24
N THR A 106 -16.88 -12.96 -7.47
CA THR A 106 -17.79 -11.84 -7.79
C THR A 106 -17.58 -10.61 -6.92
N LEU A 107 -16.71 -10.68 -5.91
CA LEU A 107 -16.45 -9.57 -5.01
C LEU A 107 -15.79 -8.43 -5.78
N ASN A 108 -16.44 -7.27 -5.86
CA ASN A 108 -15.93 -6.11 -6.60
C ASN A 108 -15.89 -4.82 -5.76
N SER A 109 -16.34 -4.88 -4.51
CA SER A 109 -16.36 -3.73 -3.62
C SER A 109 -16.09 -4.11 -2.16
N MET A 110 -15.17 -3.37 -1.54
CA MET A 110 -14.86 -3.44 -0.11
C MET A 110 -15.22 -2.16 0.62
N THR A 111 -16.00 -1.25 0.01
CA THR A 111 -16.34 0.07 0.60
C THR A 111 -17.04 -0.01 1.95
N ALA A 112 -17.64 -1.16 2.26
CA ALA A 112 -18.18 -1.46 3.58
C ALA A 112 -17.12 -1.32 4.69
N LEU A 113 -15.85 -1.61 4.43
CA LEU A 113 -14.81 -1.61 5.46
C LEU A 113 -14.28 -0.20 5.81
N GLY A 114 -14.97 0.87 5.40
CA GLY A 114 -14.52 2.26 5.52
C GLY A 114 -14.21 2.74 6.94
N ASN A 115 -14.69 2.04 7.97
CA ASN A 115 -14.47 2.35 9.38
C ASN A 115 -13.40 1.46 10.04
N LEU A 116 -12.88 0.46 9.32
CA LEU A 116 -11.91 -0.49 9.85
C LEU A 116 -10.55 0.21 9.99
N THR A 117 -10.12 0.41 11.24
CA THR A 117 -8.86 1.11 11.55
C THR A 117 -7.70 0.17 11.81
N SER A 118 -7.97 -1.00 12.40
CA SER A 118 -6.92 -1.96 12.74
C SER A 118 -7.32 -3.40 12.42
N LEU A 119 -6.30 -4.16 12.02
CA LEU A 119 -6.35 -5.61 11.85
C LEU A 119 -5.26 -6.23 12.72
N THR A 120 -5.58 -7.31 13.40
CA THR A 120 -4.59 -8.16 14.05
C THR A 120 -4.55 -9.53 13.38
N GLY A 121 -3.40 -10.18 13.50
CA GLY A 121 -3.11 -11.42 12.78
C GLY A 121 -3.09 -11.28 11.26
N GLU A 122 -3.47 -12.33 10.54
CA GLU A 122 -3.34 -12.44 9.09
C GLU A 122 -4.46 -11.67 8.36
N PHE A 123 -4.10 -10.66 7.56
CA PHE A 123 -4.98 -10.04 6.59
C PHE A 123 -4.73 -10.63 5.19
N THR A 124 -5.65 -11.49 4.73
CA THR A 124 -5.53 -12.19 3.46
C THR A 124 -6.61 -11.79 2.47
N ILE A 125 -6.21 -11.43 1.25
CA ILE A 125 -7.08 -11.31 0.08
C ILE A 125 -6.55 -12.25 -1.00
N ARG A 126 -7.27 -13.33 -1.25
CA ARG A 126 -6.82 -14.38 -2.17
C ARG A 126 -7.89 -14.80 -3.17
N THR A 127 -7.54 -14.81 -4.46
CA THR A 127 -8.44 -15.35 -5.50
C THR A 127 -9.81 -14.64 -5.52
N CYS A 128 -9.80 -13.32 -5.29
CA CYS A 128 -10.96 -12.45 -5.44
C CYS A 128 -10.96 -11.88 -6.87
N GLY A 129 -11.68 -12.55 -7.77
CA GLY A 129 -11.47 -12.41 -9.22
C GLY A 129 -11.87 -11.07 -9.84
N THR A 130 -12.70 -10.26 -9.17
CA THR A 130 -13.27 -9.02 -9.74
C THR A 130 -12.85 -7.73 -9.03
N ILE A 131 -12.15 -7.80 -7.90
CA ILE A 131 -11.63 -6.59 -7.25
C ILE A 131 -10.51 -5.98 -8.12
N THR A 132 -10.58 -4.67 -8.35
CA THR A 132 -9.56 -3.92 -9.13
C THR A 132 -8.67 -3.06 -8.25
N ASP A 133 -9.15 -2.72 -7.06
CA ASP A 133 -8.45 -1.98 -6.03
C ASP A 133 -8.96 -2.40 -4.64
N LEU A 134 -8.46 -1.74 -3.60
CA LEU A 134 -8.81 -2.01 -2.20
C LEU A 134 -9.62 -0.87 -1.56
N ASN A 135 -10.32 -0.08 -2.37
CA ASN A 135 -11.08 1.07 -1.88
C ASN A 135 -12.11 0.63 -0.85
N GLY A 136 -12.14 1.34 0.27
CA GLY A 136 -12.86 0.92 1.47
C GLY A 136 -11.94 0.66 2.67
N LEU A 137 -10.64 0.41 2.47
CA LEU A 137 -9.69 0.23 3.58
C LEU A 137 -8.97 1.53 3.99
N ASN A 138 -9.50 2.69 3.61
CA ASN A 138 -8.84 3.99 3.75
C ASN A 138 -8.52 4.39 5.20
N ALA A 139 -9.25 3.84 6.16
CA ALA A 139 -9.04 4.08 7.58
C ALA A 139 -8.03 3.12 8.22
N LEU A 140 -7.62 2.05 7.53
CA LEU A 140 -6.71 1.03 8.06
C LEU A 140 -5.32 1.64 8.27
N ASP A 141 -4.89 1.76 9.53
CA ASP A 141 -3.59 2.31 9.91
C ASP A 141 -2.55 1.22 10.21
N SER A 142 -3.00 0.04 10.63
CA SER A 142 -2.12 -1.02 11.13
C SER A 142 -2.68 -2.41 10.83
N ALA A 143 -1.78 -3.28 10.36
CA ALA A 143 -1.97 -4.71 10.28
C ALA A 143 -0.92 -5.38 11.17
N HIS A 144 -1.32 -5.85 12.34
CA HIS A 144 -0.40 -6.35 13.37
C HIS A 144 0.16 -7.76 13.10
N GLY A 145 -0.32 -8.45 12.07
CA GLY A 145 0.30 -9.66 11.54
C GLY A 145 0.72 -9.49 10.08
N SER A 146 0.45 -10.51 9.27
CA SER A 146 0.82 -10.56 7.86
C SER A 146 -0.24 -9.91 6.96
N VAL A 147 0.18 -9.17 5.94
CA VAL A 147 -0.65 -8.68 4.84
C VAL A 147 -0.34 -9.52 3.60
N ILE A 148 -1.30 -10.36 3.20
CA ILE A 148 -1.15 -11.34 2.11
C ILE A 148 -2.16 -11.03 1.01
N ILE A 149 -1.67 -10.59 -0.14
CA ILE A 149 -2.48 -10.26 -1.32
C ILE A 149 -2.04 -11.16 -2.47
N ARG A 150 -2.84 -12.18 -2.76
CA ARG A 150 -2.41 -13.28 -3.63
C ARG A 150 -3.41 -13.71 -4.68
N ASP A 151 -2.94 -14.04 -5.88
CA ASP A 151 -3.74 -14.67 -6.93
C ASP A 151 -5.01 -13.84 -7.32
N ASN A 152 -4.98 -12.51 -7.21
CA ASN A 152 -6.12 -11.65 -7.57
C ASN A 152 -5.97 -11.16 -9.03
N ALA A 153 -6.59 -11.90 -9.95
CA ALA A 153 -6.39 -11.74 -11.40
C ALA A 153 -6.72 -10.34 -11.96
N SER A 154 -7.65 -9.60 -11.33
CA SER A 154 -8.09 -8.27 -11.79
C SER A 154 -7.54 -7.12 -10.96
N LEU A 155 -6.79 -7.39 -9.89
CA LEU A 155 -6.30 -6.35 -8.98
C LEU A 155 -5.22 -5.53 -9.68
N GLN A 156 -5.46 -4.22 -9.81
CA GLN A 156 -4.58 -3.30 -10.55
C GLN A 156 -3.73 -2.43 -9.64
N ASN A 157 -4.26 -2.10 -8.47
CA ASN A 157 -3.59 -1.24 -7.50
C ASN A 157 -4.06 -1.48 -6.07
N PHE A 158 -3.40 -0.85 -5.10
CA PHE A 158 -3.76 -0.90 -3.68
C PHE A 158 -4.46 0.36 -3.17
N ASN A 159 -5.09 1.16 -4.04
CA ASN A 159 -5.88 2.31 -3.60
C ASN A 159 -6.88 1.85 -2.53
N GLY A 160 -6.91 2.56 -1.41
CA GLY A 160 -7.55 2.08 -0.19
C GLY A 160 -6.55 1.89 0.96
N LEU A 161 -5.33 1.40 0.71
CA LEU A 161 -4.32 1.19 1.76
C LEU A 161 -3.47 2.42 2.10
N ASN A 162 -3.87 3.61 1.64
CA ASN A 162 -3.12 4.86 1.87
C ASN A 162 -2.92 5.20 3.36
N GLY A 163 -3.75 4.67 4.25
CA GLY A 163 -3.63 4.87 5.69
C GLY A 163 -2.58 3.97 6.36
N LEU A 164 -2.18 2.87 5.71
CA LEU A 164 -1.41 1.79 6.34
C LEU A 164 0.01 2.25 6.65
N GLN A 165 0.41 2.12 7.92
CA GLN A 165 1.71 2.56 8.44
C GLN A 165 2.55 1.40 8.99
N PHE A 166 1.91 0.32 9.44
CA PHE A 166 2.56 -0.77 10.16
C PHE A 166 2.10 -2.13 9.66
N ILE A 167 3.06 -3.01 9.38
CA ILE A 167 2.87 -4.44 9.11
C ILE A 167 3.69 -5.23 10.11
N GLY A 168 3.03 -6.05 10.92
CA GLY A 168 3.62 -6.70 12.08
C GLY A 168 4.41 -7.98 11.78
N GLU A 169 4.26 -8.54 10.58
CA GLU A 169 5.03 -9.72 10.18
C GLU A 169 5.39 -9.64 8.69
N THR A 170 4.55 -10.15 7.79
CA THR A 170 4.89 -10.30 6.38
C THR A 170 4.11 -9.34 5.48
N LEU A 171 4.77 -8.78 4.47
CA LEU A 171 4.10 -8.24 3.28
C LEU A 171 4.28 -9.23 2.12
N GLU A 172 3.24 -9.97 1.79
CA GLU A 172 3.22 -10.92 0.66
C GLU A 172 2.33 -10.39 -0.46
N ILE A 173 2.91 -10.13 -1.62
CA ILE A 173 2.24 -9.68 -2.84
C ILE A 173 2.59 -10.66 -3.96
N VAL A 174 1.72 -11.65 -4.20
CA VAL A 174 2.07 -12.79 -5.06
C VAL A 174 1.02 -13.05 -6.13
N GLY A 175 1.44 -13.16 -7.40
CA GLY A 175 0.55 -13.64 -8.46
C GLY A 175 -0.62 -12.72 -8.76
N ASN A 176 -0.42 -11.40 -8.74
CA ASN A 176 -1.42 -10.42 -9.15
C ASN A 176 -1.05 -9.86 -10.54
N PRO A 177 -1.46 -10.52 -11.65
CA PRO A 177 -0.90 -10.28 -12.99
C PRO A 177 -1.29 -8.93 -13.61
N GLN A 178 -2.26 -8.20 -13.04
CA GLN A 178 -2.66 -6.85 -13.47
C GLN A 178 -2.14 -5.74 -12.54
N LEU A 179 -1.51 -6.10 -11.42
CA LEU A 179 -1.02 -5.16 -10.42
C LEU A 179 0.12 -4.34 -11.03
N ASN A 180 -0.10 -3.04 -11.17
CA ASN A 180 0.85 -2.11 -11.78
C ASN A 180 1.20 -0.93 -10.87
N ASP A 181 0.45 -0.74 -9.79
CA ASP A 181 0.64 0.39 -8.87
C ASP A 181 0.47 -0.05 -7.40
N ILE A 182 1.56 0.04 -6.64
CA ILE A 182 1.57 -0.20 -5.19
C ILE A 182 1.78 1.09 -4.38
N SER A 183 1.68 2.27 -5.03
CA SER A 183 1.99 3.57 -4.42
C SER A 183 1.20 3.87 -3.14
N ALA A 184 0.03 3.27 -2.98
CA ALA A 184 -0.77 3.38 -1.76
C ALA A 184 -0.04 2.91 -0.49
N LEU A 185 1.02 2.10 -0.60
CA LEU A 185 1.84 1.69 0.53
C LEU A 185 2.87 2.75 0.98
N SER A 186 2.92 3.94 0.36
CA SER A 186 3.95 4.95 0.62
C SER A 186 4.02 5.44 2.08
N ASN A 187 2.96 5.22 2.86
CA ASN A 187 2.91 5.60 4.27
C ASN A 187 3.38 4.48 5.21
N VAL A 188 3.69 3.28 4.71
CA VAL A 188 4.24 2.19 5.51
C VAL A 188 5.63 2.58 6.03
N THR A 189 5.78 2.58 7.35
CA THR A 189 7.03 2.93 8.04
C THR A 189 7.71 1.72 8.67
N THR A 190 6.99 0.62 8.87
CA THR A 190 7.57 -0.59 9.48
C THR A 190 6.92 -1.82 8.88
N ILE A 191 7.77 -2.74 8.42
CA ILE A 191 7.46 -4.13 8.14
C ILE A 191 8.37 -4.93 9.06
N VAL A 192 7.83 -5.47 10.15
CA VAL A 192 8.64 -6.06 11.22
C VAL A 192 9.38 -7.31 10.74
N GLY A 193 8.75 -8.14 9.89
CA GLY A 193 9.30 -9.42 9.48
C GLY A 193 9.38 -10.44 10.62
N GLY A 194 10.18 -11.47 10.39
CA GLY A 194 10.48 -12.51 11.37
C GLY A 194 11.49 -13.50 10.80
N PRO A 195 11.73 -14.64 11.46
CA PRO A 195 12.56 -15.70 10.90
C PRO A 195 12.03 -16.21 9.55
N GLU A 196 10.70 -16.25 9.40
CA GLU A 196 10.01 -16.70 8.19
C GLU A 196 9.27 -15.55 7.48
N GLY A 197 9.03 -14.43 8.16
CA GLY A 197 8.37 -13.26 7.58
C GLY A 197 9.32 -12.31 6.85
N GLY A 198 8.76 -11.29 6.20
CA GLY A 198 9.54 -10.32 5.42
C GLY A 198 8.73 -9.66 4.32
N VAL A 199 9.39 -9.32 3.21
CA VAL A 199 8.77 -8.77 2.01
C VAL A 199 8.91 -9.76 0.87
N PHE A 200 7.78 -10.28 0.39
CA PHE A 200 7.72 -11.23 -0.72
C PHE A 200 6.89 -10.62 -1.85
N ILE A 201 7.55 -10.16 -2.91
CA ILE A 201 6.89 -9.62 -4.10
C ILE A 201 7.22 -10.56 -5.25
N GLU A 202 6.25 -11.40 -5.63
CA GLU A 202 6.49 -12.45 -6.61
C GLU A 202 5.43 -12.53 -7.71
N ASN A 203 5.85 -12.83 -8.94
CA ASN A 203 4.95 -13.13 -10.04
C ASN A 203 3.88 -12.03 -10.30
N ASN A 204 4.23 -10.75 -10.10
CA ASN A 204 3.39 -9.60 -10.45
C ASN A 204 3.87 -9.04 -11.79
N THR A 205 3.50 -9.72 -12.88
CA THR A 205 4.12 -9.53 -14.21
C THR A 205 3.99 -8.13 -14.79
N THR A 206 3.02 -7.33 -14.35
CA THR A 206 2.82 -5.94 -14.81
C THR A 206 3.47 -4.89 -13.92
N LEU A 207 3.94 -5.25 -12.73
CA LEU A 207 4.52 -4.30 -11.79
C LEU A 207 5.86 -3.79 -12.34
N THR A 208 6.01 -2.47 -12.44
CA THR A 208 7.19 -1.85 -13.06
C THR A 208 8.16 -1.25 -12.06
N ASN A 209 7.67 -0.93 -10.87
CA ASN A 209 8.42 -0.21 -9.85
C ASN A 209 7.93 -0.53 -8.43
N LEU A 210 8.75 -0.20 -7.42
CA LEU A 210 8.43 -0.37 -5.99
C LEU A 210 8.19 0.97 -5.27
N ASN A 211 7.62 1.98 -5.94
CA ASN A 211 7.45 3.34 -5.37
C ASN A 211 6.67 3.36 -4.04
N GLY A 212 5.74 2.43 -3.83
CA GLY A 212 5.01 2.26 -2.57
C GLY A 212 5.91 1.90 -1.38
N LEU A 213 7.07 1.32 -1.62
CA LEU A 213 8.10 1.09 -0.61
C LEU A 213 9.17 2.20 -0.64
N GLY A 214 8.87 3.36 -1.21
CA GLY A 214 9.84 4.44 -1.39
C GLY A 214 10.12 5.31 -0.17
N ASN A 215 9.44 5.07 0.95
CA ASN A 215 9.62 5.86 2.15
C ASN A 215 10.97 5.55 2.82
N ASN A 216 11.80 6.58 2.99
CA ASN A 216 13.14 6.44 3.55
C ASN A 216 13.15 6.07 5.04
N SER A 217 12.03 6.28 5.73
CA SER A 217 11.85 5.87 7.12
C SER A 217 11.31 4.44 7.26
N THR A 218 10.96 3.77 6.15
CA THR A 218 10.49 2.39 6.21
C THR A 218 11.61 1.47 6.67
N THR A 219 11.38 0.79 7.79
CA THR A 219 12.22 -0.33 8.24
C THR A 219 11.63 -1.64 7.75
N ILE A 220 12.47 -2.50 7.18
CA ILE A 220 12.09 -3.84 6.71
C ILE A 220 12.91 -4.85 7.51
N GLY A 221 12.24 -5.72 8.24
CA GLY A 221 12.85 -6.89 8.86
C GLY A 221 12.61 -8.17 8.04
N GLY A 222 13.19 -9.27 8.50
CA GLY A 222 13.02 -10.59 7.88
C GLY A 222 13.62 -10.72 6.48
N ASN A 223 13.04 -11.63 5.70
CA ASN A 223 13.50 -12.02 4.36
C ASN A 223 13.06 -11.02 3.28
N LEU A 224 13.73 -11.04 2.13
CA LEU A 224 13.35 -10.25 0.96
C LEU A 224 13.39 -11.11 -0.30
N ASP A 225 12.22 -11.35 -0.88
CA ASP A 225 12.08 -12.03 -2.16
C ASP A 225 11.47 -11.09 -3.20
N LEU A 226 12.23 -10.84 -4.27
CA LEU A 226 11.78 -10.12 -5.47
C LEU A 226 11.93 -11.08 -6.66
N LEU A 227 10.90 -11.87 -6.94
CA LEU A 227 10.98 -12.99 -7.87
C LEU A 227 9.95 -12.89 -8.99
N LEU A 228 10.34 -13.21 -10.22
CA LEU A 228 9.40 -13.41 -11.33
C LEU A 228 8.51 -12.18 -11.64
N ASN A 229 8.94 -10.96 -11.30
CA ASN A 229 8.22 -9.74 -11.65
C ASN A 229 8.75 -9.21 -12.99
N GLY A 230 8.34 -9.86 -14.08
CA GLY A 230 8.96 -9.72 -15.40
C GLY A 230 9.14 -8.29 -15.93
N ASN A 231 8.34 -7.31 -15.51
CA ASN A 231 8.45 -5.89 -15.91
C ASN A 231 9.09 -4.97 -14.86
N LEU A 232 9.46 -5.49 -13.69
CA LEU A 232 10.00 -4.70 -12.60
C LEU A 232 11.40 -4.22 -12.94
N SER A 233 11.59 -2.92 -13.10
CA SER A 233 12.87 -2.28 -13.49
C SER A 233 13.28 -1.11 -12.59
N LEU A 234 12.37 -0.62 -11.73
CA LEU A 234 12.62 0.50 -10.82
C LEU A 234 12.35 0.10 -9.35
N CYS A 235 13.31 -0.59 -8.73
CA CYS A 235 13.20 -1.14 -7.38
C CYS A 235 14.26 -0.61 -6.40
N SER A 236 15.23 0.19 -6.87
CA SER A 236 16.21 0.90 -6.03
C SER A 236 15.57 2.06 -5.28
N VAL A 237 14.54 1.77 -4.50
CA VAL A 237 13.82 2.73 -3.67
C VAL A 237 14.45 2.80 -2.28
N PRO A 238 14.33 3.93 -1.54
CA PRO A 238 15.04 4.14 -0.28
C PRO A 238 14.98 2.99 0.73
N SER A 239 13.79 2.42 0.98
CA SER A 239 13.66 1.32 1.95
C SER A 239 14.41 0.06 1.53
N ILE A 240 14.35 -0.31 0.25
CA ILE A 240 15.05 -1.46 -0.32
C ILE A 240 16.56 -1.22 -0.31
N CYS A 241 17.00 0.00 -0.63
CA CYS A 241 18.41 0.37 -0.54
C CYS A 241 18.94 0.29 0.90
N ASN A 242 18.18 0.80 1.86
CA ASN A 242 18.54 0.74 3.28
C ASN A 242 18.58 -0.70 3.80
N TYR A 243 17.62 -1.52 3.38
CA TYR A 243 17.58 -2.96 3.70
C TYR A 243 18.80 -3.70 3.14
N LEU A 244 19.11 -3.56 1.85
CA LEU A 244 20.24 -4.27 1.24
C LEU A 244 21.60 -3.78 1.75
N ALA A 245 21.71 -2.52 2.18
CA ALA A 245 22.92 -2.00 2.79
C ALA A 245 23.20 -2.62 4.17
N ASN A 246 22.16 -2.95 4.94
CA ASN A 246 22.26 -3.52 6.28
C ASN A 246 21.12 -4.53 6.53
N PRO A 247 21.17 -5.72 5.91
CA PRO A 247 20.08 -6.68 6.03
C PRO A 247 20.00 -7.25 7.46
N PRO A 248 18.80 -7.63 7.92
CA PRO A 248 18.63 -8.31 9.20
C PRO A 248 19.52 -9.57 9.30
N VAL A 249 20.04 -9.85 10.49
CA VAL A 249 20.91 -11.01 10.71
C VAL A 249 20.16 -12.30 10.39
N GLY A 250 20.69 -13.09 9.47
CA GLY A 250 20.09 -14.36 9.05
C GLY A 250 18.98 -14.23 8.01
N ALA A 251 18.70 -13.01 7.50
CA ALA A 251 17.76 -12.81 6.42
C ALA A 251 18.20 -13.55 5.15
N ILE A 252 17.24 -14.18 4.49
CA ILE A 252 17.38 -14.76 3.16
C ILE A 252 16.92 -13.70 2.16
N ILE A 253 17.76 -13.46 1.14
CA ILE A 253 17.49 -12.49 0.08
C ILE A 253 17.51 -13.23 -1.25
N THR A 254 16.38 -13.23 -1.95
CA THR A 254 16.25 -13.86 -3.26
C THR A 254 15.75 -12.86 -4.30
N ILE A 255 16.64 -12.47 -5.21
CA ILE A 255 16.31 -11.52 -6.29
C ILE A 255 16.69 -12.16 -7.63
N ASN A 256 15.69 -12.50 -8.45
CA ASN A 256 15.90 -13.01 -9.81
C ASN A 256 14.61 -12.93 -10.64
N SER A 257 14.78 -13.13 -11.95
CA SER A 257 13.68 -13.20 -12.91
C SER A 257 12.83 -11.91 -12.98
N ASN A 258 13.49 -10.76 -12.81
CA ASN A 258 12.93 -9.42 -13.02
C ASN A 258 13.57 -8.76 -14.25
N THR A 259 13.14 -7.55 -14.62
CA THR A 259 13.82 -6.78 -15.66
C THR A 259 15.16 -6.21 -15.14
N THR A 260 16.11 -5.95 -16.05
CA THR A 260 17.37 -5.25 -15.77
C THR A 260 17.15 -3.99 -14.93
N GLY A 261 17.99 -3.82 -13.91
CA GLY A 261 17.85 -2.81 -12.86
C GLY A 261 17.30 -3.39 -11.56
N CYS A 262 16.60 -4.53 -11.65
CA CYS A 262 15.98 -5.23 -10.52
C CYS A 262 16.21 -6.74 -10.53
N ASN A 263 17.05 -7.25 -11.42
CA ASN A 263 17.17 -8.69 -11.61
C ASN A 263 18.20 -9.34 -10.67
N THR A 264 19.08 -8.56 -10.05
CA THR A 264 20.07 -9.04 -9.08
C THR A 264 20.32 -7.99 -8.00
N GLU A 265 20.75 -8.41 -6.80
CA GLU A 265 21.12 -7.48 -5.72
C GLU A 265 22.13 -6.39 -6.15
N PRO A 266 23.23 -6.70 -6.88
CA PRO A 266 24.15 -5.66 -7.36
C PRO A 266 23.51 -4.64 -8.31
N GLU A 267 22.55 -5.04 -9.14
CA GLU A 267 21.82 -4.10 -10.00
C GLU A 267 21.02 -3.09 -9.17
N ILE A 268 20.32 -3.56 -8.12
CA ILE A 268 19.55 -2.71 -7.23
C ILE A 268 20.49 -1.74 -6.50
N LEU A 269 21.58 -2.25 -5.92
CA LEU A 269 22.58 -1.43 -5.20
C LEU A 269 23.27 -0.40 -6.12
N SER A 270 23.49 -0.73 -7.40
CA SER A 270 23.97 0.24 -8.38
C SER A 270 22.99 1.41 -8.56
N GLY A 271 21.68 1.15 -8.51
CA GLY A 271 20.67 2.22 -8.51
C GLY A 271 20.61 3.00 -7.20
N CYS A 272 20.93 2.38 -6.07
CA CYS A 272 20.99 3.05 -4.76
C CYS A 272 22.17 4.05 -4.66
N THR A 273 23.32 3.70 -5.23
CA THR A 273 24.53 4.55 -5.24
C THR A 273 24.52 5.62 -6.32
N ALA A 274 23.60 5.54 -7.30
CA ALA A 274 23.31 6.65 -8.21
C ALA A 274 22.72 7.87 -7.45
N VAL A 275 22.37 7.70 -6.17
CA VAL A 275 22.00 8.75 -5.22
C VAL A 275 23.22 9.14 -4.36
N GLY A 276 24.33 9.43 -5.06
CA GLY A 276 25.58 9.95 -4.48
C GLY A 276 25.75 11.47 -4.65
N THR A 277 24.68 12.17 -5.01
CA THR A 277 24.53 13.61 -4.84
C THR A 277 23.11 13.86 -4.39
N ASP A 278 22.93 14.39 -3.19
CA ASP A 278 21.70 15.08 -2.82
C ASP A 278 21.31 16.00 -3.98
N GLU A 279 20.18 15.70 -4.65
CA GLU A 279 19.40 16.51 -5.60
C GLU A 279 18.99 15.67 -6.81
N LEU A 280 17.67 15.42 -6.91
CA LEU A 280 16.85 15.26 -8.13
C LEU A 280 15.85 14.12 -7.99
N ILE A 281 14.78 14.33 -7.22
CA ILE A 281 13.39 13.94 -7.51
C ILE A 281 12.58 14.49 -6.32
N SER A 282 12.32 15.81 -6.34
CA SER A 282 11.13 16.32 -5.66
C SER A 282 10.00 16.26 -6.68
N THR A 283 9.28 15.15 -6.70
CA THR A 283 7.99 14.98 -7.40
C THR A 283 6.90 15.80 -6.71
N SER A 284 7.08 17.11 -6.76
CA SER A 284 6.05 18.14 -6.60
C SER A 284 6.57 19.34 -7.41
N GLN A 285 6.27 19.35 -8.71
CA GLN A 285 6.67 20.39 -9.65
C GLN A 285 6.17 21.77 -9.18
N THR A 286 7.06 22.55 -8.55
CA THR A 286 6.89 24.00 -8.36
C THR A 286 7.81 24.82 -9.26
N ILE A 287 8.82 24.19 -9.87
CA ILE A 287 9.81 24.86 -10.74
C ILE A 287 10.03 24.05 -12.03
N ASN A 288 9.82 24.69 -13.18
CA ASN A 288 9.95 24.10 -14.52
C ASN A 288 10.76 25.02 -15.45
N LEU A 289 11.58 24.45 -16.35
CA LEU A 289 12.39 25.21 -17.32
C LEU A 289 11.87 24.97 -18.73
N TYR A 290 11.66 26.04 -19.50
CA TYR A 290 11.07 25.95 -20.83
C TYR A 290 11.57 27.06 -21.79
N PRO A 291 11.70 26.78 -23.09
CA PRO A 291 11.65 25.44 -23.66
C PRO A 291 12.85 24.59 -23.20
N ASN A 292 12.67 23.27 -23.15
CA ASN A 292 13.74 22.31 -22.96
C ASN A 292 13.39 21.08 -23.81
N PRO A 293 14.09 20.82 -24.93
CA PRO A 293 15.32 21.50 -25.40
C PRO A 293 15.13 22.96 -25.84
N PHE A 294 16.20 23.77 -25.82
CA PHE A 294 16.21 25.18 -26.24
C PHE A 294 17.34 25.48 -27.24
N THR A 295 17.24 26.58 -27.98
CA THR A 295 18.29 27.04 -28.91
C THR A 295 19.14 28.11 -28.24
N ASP A 296 18.65 29.35 -28.15
CA ASP A 296 19.43 30.46 -27.56
C ASP A 296 19.01 30.83 -26.15
N GLN A 297 17.78 30.53 -25.74
CA GLN A 297 17.24 30.97 -24.46
C GLN A 297 16.25 29.98 -23.84
N PHE A 298 16.21 29.95 -22.51
CA PHE A 298 15.17 29.25 -21.74
C PHE A 298 14.69 30.14 -20.59
N ALA A 299 13.47 29.92 -20.09
CA ALA A 299 12.89 30.61 -18.95
C ALA A 299 12.67 29.64 -17.78
N ILE A 300 12.65 30.17 -16.56
CA ILE A 300 12.31 29.43 -15.34
C ILE A 300 10.91 29.85 -14.93
N ASN A 301 9.97 28.90 -14.89
CA ASN A 301 8.68 29.06 -14.24
C ASN A 301 8.81 28.59 -12.79
N SER A 302 8.55 29.47 -11.82
CA SER A 302 8.61 29.14 -10.39
C SER A 302 7.40 29.73 -9.67
N SER A 303 6.79 28.95 -8.77
CA SER A 303 5.73 29.45 -7.88
C SER A 303 6.25 30.30 -6.72
N SER A 304 7.57 30.32 -6.48
CA SER A 304 8.24 31.12 -5.44
C SER A 304 9.35 32.02 -6.02
N PRO A 305 9.63 33.17 -5.40
CA PRO A 305 10.76 34.01 -5.78
C PRO A 305 12.10 33.26 -5.63
N LEU A 306 13.01 33.52 -6.57
CA LEU A 306 14.31 32.87 -6.62
C LEU A 306 15.39 33.78 -6.04
N SER A 307 16.32 33.20 -5.28
CA SER A 307 17.49 33.91 -4.76
C SER A 307 18.68 33.83 -5.70
N LYS A 308 18.91 32.67 -6.33
CA LYS A 308 20.11 32.43 -7.15
C LYS A 308 19.89 31.34 -8.20
N VAL A 309 20.51 31.48 -9.37
CA VAL A 309 20.60 30.45 -10.41
C VAL A 309 22.05 30.26 -10.84
N GLU A 310 22.51 29.00 -10.89
CA GLU A 310 23.85 28.61 -11.35
C GLU A 310 23.72 27.58 -12.48
N ILE A 311 24.44 27.78 -13.58
CA ILE A 311 24.44 26.86 -14.72
C ILE A 311 25.80 26.20 -14.82
N TYR A 312 25.82 24.87 -14.86
CA TYR A 312 27.02 24.04 -14.94
C TYR A 312 27.09 23.33 -16.30
N ASP A 313 28.30 23.19 -16.83
CA ASP A 313 28.56 22.32 -17.97
C ASP A 313 28.63 20.83 -17.56
N GLN A 314 28.76 19.95 -18.56
CA GLN A 314 28.85 18.49 -18.38
C GLN A 314 30.06 18.00 -17.57
N ILE A 315 31.05 18.85 -17.29
CA ILE A 315 32.19 18.53 -16.42
C ILE A 315 32.13 19.25 -15.06
N GLY A 316 30.99 19.88 -14.74
CA GLY A 316 30.73 20.51 -13.44
C GLY A 316 31.30 21.91 -13.28
N ARG A 317 31.76 22.57 -14.35
CA ARG A 317 32.21 23.97 -14.27
C ARG A 317 31.02 24.92 -14.35
N ILE A 318 31.03 25.94 -13.49
CA ILE A 318 30.04 27.02 -13.52
C ILE A 318 30.28 27.88 -14.78
N ILE A 319 29.28 27.93 -15.65
CA ILE A 319 29.27 28.72 -16.87
C ILE A 319 28.58 30.08 -16.64
N LYS A 320 27.55 30.13 -15.78
CA LYS A 320 26.81 31.35 -15.49
C LYS A 320 26.24 31.32 -14.08
N THR A 321 26.27 32.46 -13.39
CA THR A 321 25.65 32.67 -12.08
C THR A 321 24.83 33.94 -12.12
N ILE A 322 23.60 33.87 -11.61
CA ILE A 322 22.66 34.99 -11.60
C ILE A 322 22.06 35.08 -10.20
N GLU A 323 22.30 36.20 -9.56
CA GLU A 323 21.70 36.54 -8.27
C GLU A 323 20.39 37.28 -8.52
N HIS A 324 19.36 36.95 -7.75
CA HIS A 324 18.01 37.54 -7.84
C HIS A 324 17.44 37.57 -9.26
N PRO A 325 17.32 36.42 -9.94
CA PRO A 325 16.84 36.37 -11.31
C PRO A 325 15.39 36.91 -11.41
N ASP A 326 15.13 37.68 -12.48
CA ASP A 326 13.80 38.16 -12.83
C ASP A 326 13.06 37.12 -13.70
N ASN A 327 11.81 37.41 -14.08
CA ASN A 327 10.99 36.51 -14.90
C ASN A 327 11.37 36.53 -16.40
N LYS A 328 12.54 37.06 -16.78
CA LYS A 328 12.95 37.10 -18.19
C LYS A 328 13.63 35.79 -18.61
N PRO A 329 13.52 35.41 -19.89
CA PRO A 329 14.31 34.31 -20.43
C PRO A 329 15.82 34.55 -20.25
N PHE A 330 16.52 33.49 -19.88
CA PHE A 330 17.96 33.44 -19.78
C PHE A 330 18.56 33.31 -21.17
N ASP A 331 19.29 34.34 -21.59
CA ASP A 331 20.12 34.27 -22.78
C ASP A 331 21.31 33.33 -22.56
N PHE A 332 21.46 32.38 -23.47
CA PHE A 332 22.44 31.31 -23.48
C PHE A 332 22.94 31.03 -24.91
N SER A 333 22.89 32.02 -25.80
CA SER A 333 23.35 31.93 -27.20
C SER A 333 24.82 31.51 -27.34
N ASP A 334 25.67 31.99 -26.43
CA ASP A 334 27.13 31.81 -26.51
C ASP A 334 27.62 30.42 -26.08
N ALA A 335 26.73 29.62 -25.49
CA ALA A 335 27.05 28.27 -25.04
C ALA A 335 27.06 27.27 -26.21
N SER A 336 27.92 26.25 -26.14
CA SER A 336 27.93 25.16 -27.12
C SER A 336 26.68 24.27 -27.03
N HIS A 337 26.37 23.52 -28.09
CA HIS A 337 25.34 22.48 -28.01
C HIS A 337 25.72 21.41 -26.99
N GLY A 338 24.74 20.88 -26.26
CA GLY A 338 24.99 19.87 -25.23
C GLY A 338 24.02 19.94 -24.05
N PHE A 339 24.36 19.21 -22.99
CA PHE A 339 23.59 19.19 -21.76
C PHE A 339 24.23 20.11 -20.70
N TYR A 340 23.35 20.79 -19.96
CA TYR A 340 23.71 21.66 -18.86
C TYR A 340 22.87 21.32 -17.63
N ILE A 341 23.43 21.56 -16.45
CA ILE A 341 22.72 21.44 -15.19
C ILE A 341 22.42 22.85 -14.68
N VAL A 342 21.15 23.16 -14.45
CA VAL A 342 20.72 24.43 -13.87
C VAL A 342 20.36 24.19 -12.42
N LYS A 343 21.12 24.79 -11.51
CA LYS A 343 20.85 24.81 -10.08
C LYS A 343 20.13 26.09 -9.70
N ILE A 344 18.98 25.95 -9.07
CA ILE A 344 18.07 27.03 -8.73
C ILE A 344 17.91 27.03 -7.21
N THR A 345 18.20 28.16 -6.58
CA THR A 345 18.00 28.37 -5.15
C THR A 345 16.84 29.33 -4.95
N ASP A 346 15.85 28.96 -4.16
CA ASP A 346 14.74 29.84 -3.81
C ASP A 346 15.09 30.76 -2.63
N ILE A 347 14.20 31.69 -2.27
CA ILE A 347 14.39 32.58 -1.11
C ILE A 347 14.38 31.86 0.24
N SER A 348 13.89 30.62 0.31
CA SER A 348 13.95 29.77 1.51
C SER A 348 15.25 28.95 1.59
N ASN A 349 16.19 29.20 0.67
CA ASN A 349 17.46 28.48 0.52
C ASN A 349 17.31 27.00 0.11
N LYS A 350 16.13 26.62 -0.41
CA LYS A 350 15.90 25.31 -1.02
C LYS A 350 16.51 25.29 -2.41
N LYS A 351 17.20 24.19 -2.74
CA LYS A 351 17.92 24.02 -4.00
C LYS A 351 17.22 22.99 -4.89
N HIS A 352 17.26 23.26 -6.19
CA HIS A 352 16.68 22.43 -7.23
C HIS A 352 17.68 22.35 -8.39
N LEU A 353 18.08 21.13 -8.79
CA LEU A 353 18.78 20.94 -10.06
C LEU A 353 17.75 20.63 -11.14
N ILE A 354 18.00 21.08 -12.36
CA ILE A 354 17.22 20.73 -13.55
C ILE A 354 18.19 20.56 -14.72
N LYS A 355 18.11 19.42 -15.40
CA LYS A 355 18.90 19.16 -16.61
C LYS A 355 18.21 19.81 -17.81
N VAL A 356 18.96 20.59 -18.59
CA VAL A 356 18.50 21.22 -19.82
C VAL A 356 19.38 20.84 -21.01
N SER A 357 18.81 20.84 -22.21
CA SER A 357 19.48 20.50 -23.46
C SER A 357 19.46 21.69 -24.42
N LYS A 358 20.65 22.13 -24.85
CA LYS A 358 20.81 23.10 -25.93
C LYS A 358 20.98 22.37 -27.27
N GLN A 359 20.15 22.72 -28.24
CA GLN A 359 20.14 22.15 -29.60
C GLN A 359 20.59 23.14 -30.67
#